data_AF-A0A7V9H159-F1
#
_entry.id   AF-A0A7V9H159-F1
#
_cell.length_a   1.000
_cell.length_b   1.000
_cell.length_c   1.000
_cell.angle_alpha   90.00
_cell.angle_beta   90.00
_cell.angle_gamma   90.00
#
_symmetry.space_group_name_H-M   'P 1'
#
loop_
_entity.id
_entity.type
_entity.pdbx_description
1 polymer ?
#
loop_
_entity_poly.entity_id
_entity_poly.type
_entity_poly.pdbx_seq_one_letter_code
_entity_poly.pdbx_strand_id
1 'polypeptide(L)'
;MGRRRRSRPPVRGTGGCLCGAVRYEVRGPLRDVVDCHCAQCRRTSGHFAAFTAARPEDLVLIGSGGLRWYRSSATAARGFCGVCGSSLFWEPASGGRVSIAAGTLDPPTGLATAAHVFVGDAGDYYEIGDGLPRRADGDHGIAIPDD
;
A
#
# COMPACT_ATOMS: atom_id res chain seq x y z
N MET A 1 26.45 -14.95 17.42
CA MET A 1 25.57 -15.73 16.52
C MET A 1 24.25 -14.99 16.31
N GLY A 2 24.15 -14.11 15.30
CA GLY A 2 22.87 -13.51 14.90
C GLY A 2 22.03 -14.54 14.17
N ARG A 3 20.82 -14.82 14.64
CA ARG A 3 19.85 -15.67 13.92
C ARG A 3 19.59 -15.01 12.57
N ARG A 4 20.10 -15.59 11.48
CA ARG A 4 19.65 -15.24 10.12
C ARG A 4 18.14 -15.41 10.12
N ARG A 5 17.37 -14.32 9.98
CA ARG A 5 15.94 -14.38 9.72
C ARG A 5 15.79 -15.27 8.49
N ARG A 6 15.20 -16.46 8.65
CA ARG A 6 14.81 -17.29 7.50
C ARG A 6 13.89 -16.43 6.64
N SER A 7 14.19 -16.29 5.36
CA SER A 7 13.35 -15.56 4.41
C SER A 7 11.96 -16.19 4.43
N ARG A 8 10.94 -15.39 4.74
CA ARG A 8 9.55 -15.80 4.58
C ARG A 8 9.30 -15.97 3.07
N PRO A 9 8.61 -17.03 2.61
CA PRO A 9 8.29 -17.16 1.19
C PRO A 9 7.56 -15.91 0.68
N PRO A 10 7.79 -15.51 -0.58
CA PRO A 10 7.24 -14.28 -1.14
C PRO A 10 5.71 -14.32 -1.07
N VAL A 11 5.14 -13.30 -0.43
CA VAL A 11 3.69 -13.16 -0.31
C VAL A 11 3.14 -12.71 -1.66
N ARG A 12 2.25 -13.54 -2.21
CA ARG A 12 1.43 -13.26 -3.40
C ARG A 12 -0.02 -13.15 -2.96
N GLY A 13 -0.87 -12.51 -3.75
CA GLY A 13 -2.26 -12.33 -3.32
C GLY A 13 -3.20 -11.79 -4.37
N THR A 14 -4.49 -11.95 -4.14
CA THR A 14 -5.56 -11.33 -4.91
C THR A 14 -6.18 -10.20 -4.11
N GLY A 15 -6.93 -9.34 -4.79
CA GLY A 15 -7.64 -8.26 -4.12
C GLY A 15 -8.54 -7.48 -5.06
N GLY A 16 -9.18 -6.45 -4.51
CA GLY A 16 -10.08 -5.61 -5.27
C GLY A 16 -10.83 -4.59 -4.44
N CYS A 17 -11.65 -3.79 -5.12
CA CYS A 17 -12.49 -2.81 -4.46
C CYS A 17 -13.71 -3.46 -3.80
N LEU A 18 -14.39 -2.69 -2.94
CA LEU A 18 -15.57 -3.16 -2.18
C LEU A 18 -16.67 -3.75 -3.07
N CYS A 19 -16.99 -3.11 -4.20
CA CYS A 19 -18.05 -3.58 -5.10
C CYS A 19 -17.60 -4.63 -6.12
N GLY A 20 -16.33 -5.03 -6.14
CA GLY A 20 -15.78 -5.99 -7.10
C GLY A 20 -15.60 -5.48 -8.54
N ALA A 21 -15.95 -4.23 -8.86
CA ALA A 21 -15.74 -3.64 -10.20
C ALA A 21 -14.26 -3.47 -10.58
N VAL A 22 -13.37 -3.55 -9.59
CA VAL A 22 -11.92 -3.68 -9.78
C VAL A 22 -11.45 -4.91 -9.03
N ARG A 23 -10.78 -5.83 -9.74
CA ARG A 23 -10.15 -7.06 -9.20
C ARG A 23 -8.76 -7.21 -9.77
N TYR A 24 -7.83 -7.69 -8.96
CA TYR A 24 -6.44 -7.85 -9.35
C TYR A 24 -5.80 -9.08 -8.69
N GLU A 25 -4.68 -9.50 -9.28
CA GLU A 25 -3.78 -10.54 -8.80
C GLU A 25 -2.36 -9.94 -8.72
N VAL A 26 -1.61 -10.27 -7.67
CA VAL A 26 -0.20 -9.94 -7.51
C VAL A 26 0.61 -11.22 -7.58
N ARG A 27 1.42 -11.34 -8.64
CA ARG A 27 2.21 -12.53 -8.98
C ARG A 27 3.64 -12.49 -8.48
N GLY A 28 4.03 -11.45 -7.75
CA GLY A 28 5.37 -11.33 -7.18
C GLY A 28 5.33 -11.05 -5.67
N PRO A 29 6.50 -10.87 -5.06
CA PRO A 29 6.61 -10.56 -3.64
C PRO A 29 5.94 -9.22 -3.29
N LEU A 30 5.20 -9.22 -2.20
CA LEU A 30 4.68 -8.02 -1.57
C LEU A 30 5.58 -7.55 -0.43
N ARG A 31 5.86 -6.24 -0.42
CA ARG A 31 6.48 -5.54 0.71
C ARG A 31 5.56 -5.58 1.94
N ASP A 32 6.10 -5.68 3.14
CA ASP A 32 5.31 -5.45 4.37
C ASP A 32 4.67 -4.05 4.39
N VAL A 33 3.63 -3.86 5.20
CA VAL A 33 2.76 -2.68 5.14
C VAL A 33 3.44 -1.47 5.76
N VAL A 34 3.30 -0.30 5.14
CA VAL A 34 3.69 1.00 5.71
C VAL A 34 2.46 1.89 5.80
N ASP A 35 2.27 2.46 6.98
CA ASP A 35 1.17 3.36 7.28
C ASP A 35 1.60 4.80 7.04
N CYS A 36 0.93 5.46 6.09
CA CYS A 36 1.25 6.81 5.69
C CYS A 36 0.24 7.82 6.25
N HIS A 37 0.76 8.76 7.03
CA HIS A 37 -0.03 9.74 7.77
C HIS A 37 -0.12 11.11 7.08
N CYS A 38 0.49 11.29 5.90
CA CYS A 38 0.47 12.57 5.20
C CYS A 38 -0.95 13.03 4.86
N ALA A 39 -1.16 14.34 4.73
CA ALA A 39 -2.48 14.92 4.49
C ALA A 39 -3.23 14.32 3.29
N GLN A 40 -2.53 13.97 2.20
CA GLN A 40 -3.17 13.33 1.04
C GLN A 40 -3.71 11.94 1.39
N CYS A 41 -2.90 11.11 2.07
CA CYS A 41 -3.31 9.77 2.48
C CYS A 41 -4.47 9.83 3.47
N ARG A 42 -4.48 10.82 4.38
CA ARG A 42 -5.62 11.03 5.28
C ARG A 42 -6.89 11.39 4.54
N ARG A 43 -6.80 12.33 3.60
CA ARG A 43 -7.97 12.80 2.83
C ARG A 43 -8.53 11.72 1.91
N THR A 44 -7.70 10.82 1.38
CA THR A 44 -8.16 9.75 0.46
C THR A 44 -8.72 8.53 1.19
N SER A 45 -8.27 8.28 2.43
CA SER A 45 -8.70 7.11 3.22
C SER A 45 -9.74 7.44 4.29
N GLY A 46 -9.82 8.70 4.71
CA GLY A 46 -10.55 9.12 5.91
C GLY A 46 -9.78 8.95 7.22
N HIS A 47 -8.60 8.33 7.21
CA HIS A 47 -7.79 8.11 8.41
C HIS A 47 -6.29 8.24 8.12
N PHE A 48 -5.49 7.19 8.21
CA PHE A 48 -4.21 7.06 7.50
C PHE A 48 -4.38 6.01 6.41
N ALA A 49 -3.44 5.94 5.46
CA ALA A 49 -3.50 4.92 4.42
C ALA A 49 -2.39 3.88 4.61
N ALA A 50 -2.80 2.63 4.77
CA ALA A 50 -1.92 1.46 4.87
C ALA A 50 -1.60 0.92 3.46
N PHE A 51 -0.31 0.85 3.11
CA PHE A 51 0.12 0.41 1.79
C PHE A 51 1.17 -0.70 1.87
N THR A 52 0.95 -1.78 1.12
CA THR A 52 2.03 -2.66 0.62
C THR A 52 2.60 -2.09 -0.69
N ALA A 53 3.55 -2.79 -1.32
CA ALA A 53 4.00 -2.49 -2.67
C ALA A 53 4.38 -3.78 -3.41
N ALA A 54 4.14 -3.77 -4.73
CA ALA A 54 4.60 -4.78 -5.68
C ALA A 54 5.43 -4.11 -6.78
N ARG A 55 6.18 -4.91 -7.54
CA ARG A 55 6.75 -4.44 -8.81
C ARG A 55 5.61 -4.26 -9.83
N PRO A 56 5.68 -3.28 -10.74
CA PRO A 56 4.60 -3.03 -11.68
C PRO A 56 4.23 -4.25 -12.54
N GLU A 57 5.24 -5.01 -12.98
CA GLU A 57 5.08 -6.22 -13.78
C GLU A 57 4.36 -7.37 -13.07
N ASP A 58 4.33 -7.34 -11.74
CA ASP A 58 3.70 -8.36 -10.90
C ASP A 58 2.21 -8.10 -10.65
N LEU A 59 1.71 -6.88 -10.90
CA LEU A 59 0.30 -6.52 -10.69
C LEU A 59 -0.50 -6.76 -11.98
N VAL A 60 -1.43 -7.70 -11.92
CA VAL A 60 -2.32 -8.05 -13.03
C VAL A 60 -3.76 -7.64 -12.71
N LEU A 61 -4.34 -6.76 -13.52
CA LEU A 61 -5.75 -6.41 -13.41
C LEU A 61 -6.62 -7.49 -14.06
N ILE A 62 -7.45 -8.15 -13.25
CA ILE A 62 -8.41 -9.17 -13.69
C ILE A 62 -9.72 -8.50 -14.12
N GLY A 63 -10.09 -7.39 -13.48
CA GLY A 63 -11.19 -6.54 -13.88
C GLY A 63 -10.89 -5.09 -13.53
N SER A 64 -11.12 -4.16 -14.47
CA SER A 64 -10.74 -2.75 -14.33
C SER A 64 -11.84 -1.77 -14.72
N GLY A 65 -13.07 -2.24 -14.96
CA GLY A 65 -14.19 -1.40 -15.43
C GLY A 65 -14.52 -0.24 -14.48
N GLY A 66 -14.32 -0.44 -13.17
CA GLY A 66 -14.49 0.61 -12.17
C GLY A 66 -13.24 1.44 -11.90
N LEU A 67 -12.07 1.12 -12.46
CA LEU A 67 -10.81 1.78 -12.11
C LEU A 67 -10.73 3.19 -12.71
N ARG A 68 -10.36 4.15 -11.87
CA ARG A 68 -10.10 5.54 -12.23
C ARG A 68 -8.77 5.97 -11.64
N TRP A 69 -8.06 6.83 -12.36
CA TRP A 69 -6.78 7.40 -11.93
C TRP A 69 -6.90 8.90 -11.73
N TYR A 70 -6.34 9.39 -10.63
CA TYR A 70 -6.23 10.80 -10.31
C TYR A 70 -4.77 11.19 -10.11
N ARG A 71 -4.29 12.19 -10.87
CA ARG A 71 -2.94 12.75 -10.70
C ARG A 71 -2.90 13.61 -9.44
N SER A 72 -2.59 12.97 -8.32
CA SER A 72 -2.59 13.60 -6.98
C SER A 72 -1.46 14.59 -6.74
N SER A 73 -0.39 14.55 -7.54
CA SER A 73 0.68 15.54 -7.56
C SER A 73 1.45 15.48 -8.88
N ALA A 74 2.45 16.34 -9.05
CA ALA A 74 3.38 16.26 -10.18
C ALA A 74 4.09 14.89 -10.27
N THR A 75 4.28 14.23 -9.12
CA THR A 75 5.12 13.03 -9.00
C THR A 75 4.34 11.77 -8.62
N ALA A 76 3.01 11.80 -8.55
CA ALA A 76 2.23 10.62 -8.18
C ALA A 76 0.78 10.60 -8.69
N ALA A 77 0.31 9.40 -9.04
CA ALA A 77 -1.08 9.11 -9.37
C ALA A 77 -1.69 8.14 -8.35
N ARG A 78 -3.01 8.23 -8.17
CA ARG A 78 -3.80 7.37 -7.27
C ARG A 78 -4.90 6.66 -8.06
N GLY A 79 -4.98 5.35 -7.88
CA GLY A 79 -6.01 4.51 -8.47
C GLY A 79 -7.12 4.26 -7.47
N PHE A 80 -8.37 4.46 -7.87
CA PHE A 80 -9.54 4.23 -7.03
C PHE A 80 -10.71 3.68 -7.85
N CYS A 81 -11.66 3.06 -7.17
CA CYS A 81 -12.90 2.62 -7.81
C CYS A 81 -13.87 3.80 -7.96
N GLY A 82 -14.23 4.15 -9.18
CA GLY A 82 -15.25 5.18 -9.47
C GLY A 82 -16.68 4.78 -9.10
N VAL A 83 -16.91 3.52 -8.71
CA VAL A 83 -18.25 3.02 -8.31
C VAL A 83 -18.42 3.07 -6.79
N CYS A 84 -17.48 2.52 -6.02
CA CYS A 84 -17.58 2.43 -4.55
C CYS A 84 -16.59 3.32 -3.79
N GLY A 85 -15.72 4.06 -4.47
CA GLY A 85 -14.77 4.98 -3.85
C GLY A 85 -13.54 4.33 -3.20
N SER A 86 -13.40 3.00 -3.20
CA SER A 86 -12.22 2.33 -2.61
C SER A 86 -10.92 2.89 -3.22
N SER A 87 -10.04 3.41 -2.37
CA SER A 87 -8.65 3.70 -2.72
C SER A 87 -7.90 2.39 -2.91
N LEU A 88 -7.29 2.18 -4.07
CA LEU A 88 -6.68 0.90 -4.45
C LEU A 88 -5.18 1.03 -4.61
N PHE A 89 -4.73 2.03 -5.37
CA PHE A 89 -3.35 2.10 -5.83
C PHE A 89 -2.74 3.47 -5.61
N TRP A 90 -1.43 3.50 -5.43
CA TRP A 90 -0.60 4.71 -5.55
C TRP A 90 0.63 4.36 -6.38
N GLU A 91 0.93 5.21 -7.37
CA GLU A 91 2.06 5.03 -8.28
C GLU A 91 2.89 6.31 -8.34
N PRO A 92 4.22 6.20 -8.15
CA PRO A 92 5.11 7.31 -8.40
C PRO A 92 5.27 7.52 -9.91
N ALA A 93 5.39 8.78 -10.34
CA ALA A 93 5.64 9.12 -11.74
C ALA A 93 6.99 8.60 -12.25
N SER A 94 7.95 8.34 -11.35
CA SER A 94 9.24 7.70 -11.66
C SER A 94 9.10 6.21 -11.97
N GLY A 95 7.95 5.60 -11.70
CA GLY A 95 7.77 4.16 -11.79
C GLY A 95 8.54 3.36 -10.74
N GLY A 96 8.78 2.09 -11.02
CA GLY A 96 9.55 1.17 -10.17
C GLY A 96 8.74 0.43 -9.09
N ARG A 97 7.53 0.89 -8.76
CA ARG A 97 6.60 0.17 -7.89
C ARG A 97 5.16 0.63 -8.08
N VAL A 98 4.23 -0.25 -7.74
CA VAL A 98 2.84 0.10 -7.46
C VAL A 98 2.56 -0.18 -5.98
N SER A 99 2.07 0.83 -5.27
CA SER A 99 1.60 0.64 -3.89
C SER A 99 0.15 0.22 -3.92
N ILE A 100 -0.20 -0.78 -3.11
CA ILE A 100 -1.54 -1.35 -3.06
C ILE A 100 -2.08 -1.10 -1.66
N ALA A 101 -3.29 -0.53 -1.57
CA ALA A 101 -3.96 -0.31 -0.29
C ALA A 101 -4.20 -1.66 0.38
N ALA A 102 -3.56 -1.88 1.53
CA ALA A 102 -3.46 -3.20 2.14
C ALA A 102 -4.82 -3.82 2.48
N GLY A 103 -5.80 -2.99 2.87
CA GLY A 103 -7.17 -3.42 3.17
C GLY A 103 -7.99 -3.87 1.95
N THR A 104 -7.44 -3.79 0.73
CA THR A 104 -8.09 -4.25 -0.50
C THR A 104 -7.61 -5.64 -0.94
N LEU A 105 -6.62 -6.22 -0.25
CA LEU A 105 -6.16 -7.59 -0.46
C LEU A 105 -7.12 -8.58 0.21
N ASP A 106 -7.34 -9.71 -0.43
CA ASP A 106 -8.12 -10.80 0.16
C ASP A 106 -7.27 -11.51 1.25
N PRO A 107 -7.85 -11.82 2.42
CA PRO A 107 -7.14 -12.56 3.45
C PRO A 107 -7.06 -14.07 3.14
N PRO A 108 -6.04 -14.79 3.67
CA PRO A 108 -4.96 -14.28 4.51
C PRO A 108 -3.84 -13.62 3.69
N THR A 109 -3.42 -12.41 4.08
CA THR A 109 -2.32 -11.71 3.40
C THR A 109 -0.95 -12.14 3.92
N GLY A 110 -0.86 -12.54 5.19
CA GLY A 110 0.43 -12.81 5.83
C GLY A 110 1.34 -11.59 6.00
N LEU A 111 0.94 -10.38 5.59
CA LEU A 111 1.73 -9.15 5.75
C LEU A 111 1.64 -8.60 7.18
N ALA A 112 2.67 -7.86 7.61
CA ALA A 112 2.65 -7.11 8.87
C ALA A 112 2.88 -5.62 8.61
N THR A 113 2.34 -4.75 9.48
CA THR A 113 2.77 -3.34 9.52
C THR A 113 4.22 -3.27 9.98
N ALA A 114 5.04 -2.53 9.24
CA ALA A 114 6.48 -2.44 9.45
C ALA A 114 6.96 -1.06 9.90
N ALA A 115 6.26 0.02 9.54
CA ALA A 115 6.59 1.38 9.94
C ALA A 115 5.44 2.38 9.68
N HIS A 116 5.54 3.52 10.35
CA HIS A 116 4.73 4.72 10.13
C HIS A 116 5.57 5.84 9.51
N VAL A 117 5.05 6.48 8.46
CA VAL A 117 5.72 7.59 7.75
C VAL A 117 4.88 8.87 7.78
N PHE A 118 5.54 10.02 7.69
CA PHE A 118 4.93 11.35 7.85
C PHE A 118 4.17 11.52 9.17
N VAL A 119 4.71 11.00 10.28
CA VAL A 119 3.98 10.98 11.57
C VAL A 119 3.69 12.36 12.16
N GLY A 120 4.40 13.40 11.70
CA GLY A 120 4.11 14.80 12.08
C GLY A 120 2.78 15.31 11.51
N ASP A 121 2.29 14.69 10.42
CA ASP A 121 1.01 15.02 9.78
C ASP A 121 -0.14 14.13 10.27
N ALA A 122 0.08 13.30 11.29
CA ALA A 122 -0.95 12.40 11.82
C ALA A 122 -2.22 13.14 12.24
N GLY A 123 -3.35 12.42 12.29
CA GLY A 123 -4.55 12.94 12.92
C GLY A 123 -4.30 13.19 14.40
N ASP A 124 -4.80 14.32 14.90
CA ASP A 124 -4.76 14.71 16.31
C ASP A 124 -5.73 13.93 17.19
N TYR A 125 -6.52 13.03 16.59
CA TYR A 125 -7.55 12.22 17.23
C TYR A 125 -7.13 10.76 17.51
N TYR A 126 -5.86 10.40 17.37
CA TYR A 126 -5.33 9.07 17.71
C TYR A 126 -3.83 9.09 18.03
N GLU A 127 -3.37 8.03 18.70
CA GLU A 127 -1.95 7.83 19.04
C GLU A 127 -1.34 6.68 18.22
N ILE A 128 -0.06 6.82 17.86
CA ILE A 128 0.75 5.74 17.25
C ILE A 128 1.52 5.06 18.39
N GLY A 129 0.92 4.00 18.96
CA GLY A 129 1.38 3.35 20.19
C GLY A 129 1.85 1.90 20.07
N ASP A 130 2.03 1.38 18.85
CA ASP A 130 2.39 -0.03 18.60
C ASP A 130 3.89 -0.34 18.70
N GLY A 131 4.72 0.66 18.98
CA GLY A 131 6.17 0.52 19.11
C GLY A 131 6.91 0.33 17.79
N LEU A 132 6.24 0.44 16.64
CA LEU A 132 6.88 0.35 15.32
C LEU A 132 7.70 1.62 15.00
N PRO A 133 8.68 1.52 14.08
CA PRO A 133 9.43 2.69 13.61
C PRO A 133 8.52 3.81 13.12
N ARG A 134 8.82 5.04 13.57
CA ARG A 134 8.13 6.28 13.17
C ARG A 134 9.10 7.19 12.42
N ARG A 135 8.70 7.66 11.23
CA ARG A 135 9.51 8.50 10.34
C ARG A 135 8.81 9.84 10.08
N ALA A 136 9.60 10.91 10.03
CA ALA A 136 9.10 12.26 9.75
C ALA A 136 8.78 12.46 8.25
N ASP A 137 9.45 11.73 7.37
CA ASP A 137 9.28 11.78 5.93
C ASP A 137 8.76 10.44 5.38
N GLY A 138 8.79 10.29 4.06
CA GLY A 138 8.35 9.10 3.34
C GLY A 138 9.40 8.00 3.21
N ASP A 139 10.63 8.20 3.69
CA ASP A 139 11.67 7.17 3.63
C ASP A 139 11.49 6.17 4.77
N HIS A 140 10.94 5.01 4.42
CA HIS A 140 10.72 3.91 5.35
C HIS A 140 11.83 2.84 5.31
N GLY A 141 12.73 2.84 4.32
CA GLY A 141 13.77 1.81 4.16
C GLY A 141 13.26 0.36 3.94
N ILE A 142 11.95 0.13 3.90
CA ILE A 142 11.35 -1.18 3.64
C ILE A 142 11.30 -1.45 2.14
N ALA A 143 11.99 -2.49 1.67
CA ALA A 143 12.05 -2.87 0.27
C ALA A 143 11.01 -3.96 -0.09
N ILE A 144 10.61 -4.00 -1.36
CA ILE A 144 9.94 -5.19 -1.92
C ILE A 144 10.98 -6.33 -1.87
N PRO A 145 10.66 -7.51 -1.29
CA PRO A 145 11.58 -8.63 -1.25
C PRO A 145 12.02 -9.08 -2.65
N ASP A 146 13.18 -9.71 -2.73
CA ASP A 146 13.54 -10.51 -3.90
C ASP A 146 12.71 -11.81 -3.93
N ASP A 147 12.66 -12.46 -5.10
CA ASP A 147 11.96 -13.73 -5.30
C ASP A 147 12.63 -14.92 -4.58
#